data_AF-A0A1N6TLT2-F1
#
_entry.id   AF-A0A1N6TLT2-F1
#
_cell.length_a   1.000
_cell.length_b   1.000
_cell.length_c   1.000
_cell.angle_alpha   90.00
_cell.angle_beta   90.00
_cell.angle_gamma   90.00
#
_symmetry.space_group_name_H-M   'P 1'
#
loop_
_entity.id
_entity.type
_entity.pdbx_description
1 polymer ?
#
loop_
_entity_poly.entity_id
_entity_poly.type
_entity_poly.pdbx_seq_one_letter_code
_entity_poly.pdbx_strand_id
1 'polypeptide(L)'
;MRSPTTVLPNGRRVDTLRYGSGHWHGVLWQGQTVVDVERDKLHREKQRTLGNCGLLATRQYDPQSRLTQLTLARGADAPAPVRERRFAYDAQGNLTTIFQTGATTAGPLGKLSYTYDPVGQLLAAVQPGLAERFAFDPAGNLIDKVPAPGNVLNNYGDTDYAYDEQGNATGKRFHPPGRESTWSDLELEYDAENRLSHATRTEHPSRHRAHYFYDAFSRRIAKRVEEARWSKQQDINKDQPTRTSATNTFFVWDGDTLAQELGHEETVTYLYEPDSFVPLARIASPACHQASAVHLPRVAQWDLPAIRQDAELQAAIAQEQADTEALHVSAWQGTQTAADGAAARDRITHYHCDHLGTPRELTDAQGNVVWSGRYKAWGRLLHVEGEIKQPLRFQGQYEDGETGLFYNRYRYYDPDVARYVTQDPVGLLGGLNTYTYAPNPTGWSDPLGLAKKCAKNTPCNPCIGKNPSASATKWQGKPPYPGVDAYTNIVLKKGTILYSLYPYGPKPGNYYSDRMTLISANGSALAYNNLTQISHSGNTPGARPMRDQVQAFKLSEDICAGTGKALANTLLGAGGGNQYFIDDSDISKLKANAKMFKFPRP
;
A
#
# COMPACT_ATOMS: atom_id res chain seq x y z
N MET A 1 14.58 -24.18 -15.55
CA MET A 1 13.99 -23.06 -14.78
C MET A 1 14.78 -21.80 -15.11
N ARG A 2 14.17 -20.74 -15.61
CA ARG A 2 14.83 -19.42 -15.65
C ARG A 2 14.41 -18.69 -14.39
N SER A 3 15.32 -18.59 -13.43
CA SER A 3 15.16 -17.75 -12.25
C SER A 3 15.55 -16.32 -12.65
N PRO A 4 14.69 -15.30 -12.52
CA PRO A 4 15.14 -13.93 -12.64
C PRO A 4 16.18 -13.66 -11.56
N THR A 5 17.28 -13.05 -12.00
CA THR A 5 18.44 -12.72 -11.18
C THR A 5 18.59 -11.21 -11.16
N THR A 6 18.66 -10.63 -9.97
CA THR A 6 19.02 -9.23 -9.76
C THR A 6 20.47 -9.17 -9.28
N VAL A 7 21.30 -8.37 -9.94
CA VAL A 7 22.66 -8.06 -9.49
C VAL A 7 22.66 -6.65 -8.93
N LEU A 8 23.00 -6.51 -7.65
CA LEU A 8 23.01 -5.26 -6.92
C LEU A 8 24.31 -4.47 -7.19
N PRO A 9 24.31 -3.16 -6.93
CA PRO A 9 25.48 -2.28 -7.01
C PRO A 9 26.77 -2.81 -6.38
N ASN A 10 26.67 -3.52 -5.26
CA ASN A 10 27.80 -4.11 -4.56
C ASN A 10 28.24 -5.47 -5.15
N GLY A 11 27.78 -5.83 -6.35
CA GLY A 11 28.07 -7.10 -7.02
C GLY A 11 27.29 -8.30 -6.48
N ARG A 12 26.48 -8.12 -5.43
CA ARG A 12 25.67 -9.18 -4.84
C ARG A 12 24.54 -9.62 -5.75
N ARG A 13 24.22 -10.90 -5.69
CA ARG A 13 23.20 -11.55 -6.50
C ARG A 13 22.02 -12.00 -5.64
N VAL A 14 20.82 -11.67 -6.11
CA VAL A 14 19.54 -12.16 -5.60
C VAL A 14 18.90 -13.02 -6.68
N ASP A 15 18.58 -14.26 -6.36
CA ASP A 15 17.86 -15.16 -7.27
C ASP A 15 16.47 -15.47 -6.76
N THR A 16 15.46 -15.23 -7.58
CA THR A 16 14.09 -15.61 -7.27
C THR A 16 13.74 -16.92 -7.95
N LEU A 17 13.43 -17.94 -7.15
CA LEU A 17 13.10 -19.26 -7.64
C LEU A 17 11.59 -19.39 -7.89
N ARG A 18 11.21 -20.01 -9.01
CA ARG A 18 9.82 -20.33 -9.37
C ARG A 18 9.76 -21.78 -9.86
N TYR A 19 8.72 -22.54 -9.48
CA TYR A 19 8.49 -23.88 -10.02
C TYR A 19 7.57 -23.86 -11.26
N GLY A 20 7.38 -25.00 -11.94
CA GLY A 20 6.85 -25.08 -13.31
C GLY A 20 5.52 -24.37 -13.62
N SER A 21 4.68 -24.08 -12.62
CA SER A 21 3.44 -23.30 -12.76
C SER A 21 3.64 -21.77 -12.60
N GLY A 22 4.88 -21.30 -12.47
CA GLY A 22 5.22 -19.88 -12.35
C GLY A 22 5.11 -19.30 -10.94
N HIS A 23 4.65 -20.07 -9.96
CA HIS A 23 4.58 -19.63 -8.57
C HIS A 23 5.98 -19.52 -7.94
N TRP A 24 6.16 -18.46 -7.15
CA TRP A 24 7.36 -18.26 -6.33
C TRP A 24 7.57 -19.42 -5.36
N HIS A 25 8.80 -19.92 -5.30
CA HIS A 25 9.23 -21.03 -4.46
C HIS A 25 10.22 -20.61 -3.40
N GLY A 26 11.14 -19.69 -3.70
CA GLY A 26 12.19 -19.32 -2.77
C GLY A 26 13.03 -18.15 -3.26
N VAL A 27 13.92 -17.68 -2.40
CA VAL A 27 14.88 -16.61 -2.70
C VAL A 27 16.26 -17.04 -2.23
N LEU A 28 17.25 -16.86 -3.09
CA LEU A 28 18.66 -17.08 -2.78
C LEU A 28 19.40 -15.74 -2.66
N TRP A 29 20.34 -15.68 -1.73
CA TRP A 29 21.33 -14.62 -1.60
C TRP A 29 22.71 -15.22 -1.84
N GLN A 30 23.42 -14.77 -2.87
CA GLN A 30 24.73 -15.35 -3.25
C GLN A 30 24.67 -16.89 -3.40
N GLY A 31 23.59 -17.40 -3.98
CA GLY A 31 23.35 -18.85 -4.14
C GLY A 31 22.95 -19.59 -2.85
N GLN A 32 22.93 -18.94 -1.68
CA GLN A 32 22.47 -19.53 -0.42
C GLN A 32 20.98 -19.30 -0.21
N THR A 33 20.25 -20.33 0.21
CA THR A 33 18.81 -20.22 0.48
C THR A 33 18.54 -19.28 1.65
N VAL A 34 17.79 -18.20 1.38
CA VAL A 34 17.29 -17.28 2.41
C VAL A 34 15.88 -17.67 2.82
N VAL A 35 15.05 -18.01 1.85
CA VAL A 35 13.65 -18.42 2.04
C VAL A 35 13.33 -19.55 1.07
N ASP A 36 12.69 -20.59 1.59
CA ASP A 36 12.02 -21.61 0.79
C ASP A 36 10.55 -21.72 1.21
N VAL A 37 9.66 -21.98 0.26
CA VAL A 37 8.21 -21.89 0.46
C VAL A 37 7.47 -23.07 -0.12
N GLU A 38 6.68 -23.70 0.73
CA GLU A 38 5.72 -24.73 0.38
C GLU A 38 4.30 -24.17 0.29
N ARG A 39 3.50 -24.74 -0.63
CA ARG A 39 2.14 -24.30 -0.92
C ARG A 39 1.14 -25.43 -0.81
N ASP A 40 -0.10 -25.06 -0.51
CA ASP A 40 -1.23 -25.98 -0.56
C ASP A 40 -1.76 -26.17 -1.99
N LYS A 41 -2.82 -26.99 -2.13
CA LYS A 41 -3.47 -27.29 -3.42
C LYS A 41 -4.12 -26.07 -4.09
N LEU A 42 -4.32 -24.98 -3.36
CA LEU A 42 -4.84 -23.70 -3.88
C LEU A 42 -3.71 -22.70 -4.17
N HIS A 43 -2.45 -23.17 -4.17
CA HIS A 43 -1.23 -22.37 -4.34
C HIS A 43 -1.04 -21.26 -3.29
N ARG A 44 -1.71 -21.38 -2.13
CA ARG A 44 -1.49 -20.50 -0.97
C ARG A 44 -0.29 -21.00 -0.20
N GLU A 45 0.53 -20.07 0.30
CA GLU A 45 1.70 -20.42 1.12
C GLU A 45 1.26 -21.09 2.42
N LYS A 46 1.70 -22.32 2.62
CA LYS A 46 1.39 -23.12 3.81
C LYS A 46 2.53 -23.07 4.83
N GLN A 47 3.76 -23.11 4.34
CA GLN A 47 4.96 -23.16 5.16
C GLN A 47 6.10 -22.43 4.47
N ARG A 48 6.95 -21.82 5.28
CA ARG A 48 8.18 -21.15 4.88
C ARG A 48 9.32 -21.60 5.76
N THR A 49 10.40 -22.07 5.12
CA THR A 49 11.68 -22.34 5.76
C THR A 49 12.57 -21.10 5.64
N LEU A 50 13.17 -20.69 6.74
CA LEU A 50 13.88 -19.42 6.86
C LEU A 50 15.36 -19.67 7.12
N GLY A 51 16.17 -19.48 6.08
CA GLY A 51 17.59 -19.86 6.09
C GLY A 51 17.78 -21.34 6.40
N ASN A 52 18.97 -21.67 6.93
CA ASN A 52 19.35 -23.04 7.27
C ASN A 52 19.26 -23.33 8.79
N CYS A 53 18.56 -22.48 9.55
CA CYS A 53 18.52 -22.54 11.01
C CYS A 53 17.36 -23.38 11.58
N GLY A 54 16.61 -24.06 10.71
CA GLY A 54 15.45 -24.87 11.10
C GLY A 54 14.21 -24.06 11.51
N LEU A 55 14.23 -22.73 11.31
CA LEU A 55 13.10 -21.87 11.63
C LEU A 55 12.01 -22.00 10.55
N LEU A 56 10.78 -22.28 11.00
CA LEU A 56 9.61 -22.49 10.15
C LEU A 56 8.53 -21.47 10.48
N ALA A 57 8.01 -20.79 9.47
CA ALA A 57 6.79 -20.02 9.56
C ALA A 57 5.66 -20.77 8.84
N THR A 58 4.58 -21.09 9.55
CA THR A 58 3.42 -21.81 9.00
C THR A 58 2.18 -20.93 9.00
N ARG A 59 1.29 -21.19 8.04
CA ARG A 59 0.06 -20.43 7.83
C ARG A 59 -1.14 -21.37 7.75
N GLN A 60 -2.23 -20.98 8.38
CA GLN A 60 -3.52 -21.67 8.25
C GLN A 60 -4.58 -20.72 7.70
N TYR A 61 -5.51 -21.29 6.95
CA TYR A 61 -6.57 -20.55 6.29
C TYR A 61 -7.93 -21.18 6.55
N ASP A 62 -8.97 -20.36 6.56
CA ASP A 62 -10.34 -20.84 6.50
C ASP A 62 -10.76 -21.20 5.05
N PRO A 63 -11.97 -21.78 4.84
CA PRO A 63 -12.48 -22.08 3.52
C PRO A 63 -12.64 -20.87 2.58
N GLN A 64 -12.73 -19.65 3.13
CA GLN A 64 -12.77 -18.40 2.36
C GLN A 64 -11.36 -17.87 2.02
N SER A 65 -10.30 -18.63 2.32
CA SER A 65 -8.89 -18.23 2.15
C SER A 65 -8.45 -17.04 3.00
N ARG A 66 -9.12 -16.80 4.13
CA ARG A 66 -8.68 -15.82 5.12
C ARG A 66 -7.69 -16.47 6.08
N LEU A 67 -6.65 -15.74 6.44
CA LEU A 67 -5.59 -16.24 7.32
C LEU A 67 -6.11 -16.39 8.75
N THR A 68 -6.13 -17.60 9.31
CA THR A 68 -6.62 -17.85 10.67
C THR A 68 -5.49 -18.00 11.69
N GLN A 69 -4.30 -18.39 11.25
CA GLN A 69 -3.15 -18.57 12.13
C GLN A 69 -1.82 -18.33 11.41
N LEU A 70 -0.88 -17.70 12.11
CA LEU A 70 0.54 -17.66 11.79
C LEU A 70 1.31 -18.23 12.98
N THR A 71 2.22 -19.17 12.71
CA THR A 71 3.08 -19.76 13.74
C THR A 71 4.53 -19.74 13.29
N LEU A 72 5.40 -19.18 14.12
CA LEU A 72 6.85 -19.21 13.99
C LEU A 72 7.44 -20.19 15.01
N ALA A 73 8.16 -21.20 14.55
CA ALA A 73 8.69 -22.27 15.41
C ALA A 73 10.09 -22.72 14.97
N ARG A 74 10.90 -23.21 15.92
CA ARG A 74 12.25 -23.77 15.67
C ARG A 74 12.14 -25.24 15.27
N GLY A 75 11.52 -25.49 14.13
CA GLY A 75 11.22 -26.83 13.61
C GLY A 75 9.75 -27.24 13.81
N ALA A 76 9.33 -28.28 13.11
CA ALA A 76 7.95 -28.74 13.11
C ALA A 76 7.52 -29.35 14.45
N ASP A 77 8.46 -30.00 15.14
CA ASP A 77 8.24 -30.69 16.42
C ASP A 77 8.67 -29.84 17.64
N ALA A 78 8.87 -28.53 17.46
CA ALA A 78 9.25 -27.66 18.58
C ALA A 78 8.17 -27.69 19.67
N PRO A 79 8.55 -27.83 20.97
CA PRO A 79 7.58 -28.01 22.06
C PRO A 79 6.69 -26.78 22.27
N ALA A 80 7.14 -25.61 21.84
CA ALA A 80 6.37 -24.37 21.82
C ALA A 80 6.82 -23.48 20.65
N PRO A 81 5.91 -22.68 20.07
CA PRO A 81 6.26 -21.71 19.05
C PRO A 81 7.03 -20.53 19.65
N VAL A 82 7.96 -19.96 18.87
CA VAL A 82 8.62 -18.67 19.17
C VAL A 82 7.57 -17.56 19.20
N ARG A 83 6.66 -17.58 18.22
CA ARG A 83 5.52 -16.66 18.18
C ARG A 83 4.33 -17.33 17.49
N GLU A 84 3.15 -17.07 18.00
CA GLU A 84 1.89 -17.47 17.37
C GLU A 84 0.94 -16.29 17.33
N ARG A 85 0.22 -16.16 16.20
CA ARG A 85 -0.85 -15.19 15.99
C ARG A 85 -2.10 -15.91 15.50
N ARG A 86 -3.24 -15.72 16.15
CA ARG A 86 -4.54 -16.25 15.71
C ARG A 86 -5.49 -15.12 15.40
N PHE A 87 -6.17 -15.21 14.27
CA PHE A 87 -7.00 -14.15 13.71
C PHE A 87 -8.47 -14.57 13.75
N ALA A 88 -9.35 -13.63 14.12
CA ALA A 88 -10.78 -13.80 14.06
C ALA A 88 -11.41 -12.67 13.25
N TYR A 89 -12.46 -13.00 12.51
CA TYR A 89 -13.14 -12.09 11.60
C TYR A 89 -14.64 -12.06 11.89
N ASP A 90 -15.28 -10.92 11.63
CA ASP A 90 -16.74 -10.82 11.63
C ASP A 90 -17.34 -11.42 10.33
N ALA A 91 -18.67 -11.39 10.24
CA ALA A 91 -19.41 -11.86 9.08
C ALA A 91 -19.23 -10.97 7.83
N GLN A 92 -18.77 -9.73 7.99
CA GLN A 92 -18.41 -8.82 6.90
C GLN A 92 -16.96 -9.04 6.44
N GLY A 93 -16.20 -9.84 7.19
CA GLY A 93 -14.80 -10.13 6.90
C GLY A 93 -13.80 -9.14 7.49
N ASN A 94 -14.25 -8.20 8.34
CA ASN A 94 -13.32 -7.33 9.07
C ASN A 94 -12.61 -8.14 10.16
N LEU A 95 -11.34 -7.83 10.40
CA LEU A 95 -10.53 -8.49 11.42
C LEU A 95 -10.94 -7.99 12.81
N THR A 96 -11.62 -8.79 13.61
CA THR A 96 -12.09 -8.36 14.94
C THR A 96 -11.07 -8.60 16.03
N THR A 97 -10.20 -9.59 15.88
CA THR A 97 -9.26 -9.97 16.95
C THR A 97 -7.98 -10.59 16.42
N ILE A 98 -6.86 -10.24 17.05
CA ILE A 98 -5.60 -10.97 16.97
C ILE A 98 -5.22 -11.42 18.39
N PHE A 99 -5.04 -12.72 18.58
CA PHE A 99 -4.41 -13.25 19.79
C PHE A 99 -2.93 -13.52 19.51
N GLN A 100 -2.04 -13.05 20.37
CA GLN A 100 -0.59 -13.17 20.19
C GLN A 100 0.07 -13.79 21.43
N THR A 101 0.96 -14.77 21.22
CA THR A 101 1.75 -15.37 22.30
C THR A 101 3.01 -14.56 22.61
N GLY A 102 3.53 -14.74 23.83
CA GLY A 102 4.75 -14.12 24.33
C GLY A 102 4.60 -12.68 24.81
N ALA A 103 5.71 -12.07 25.22
CA ALA A 103 5.77 -10.77 25.86
C ALA A 103 6.94 -9.93 25.33
N THR A 104 6.88 -8.64 25.64
CA THR A 104 8.00 -7.69 25.57
C THR A 104 8.27 -7.16 26.98
N THR A 105 9.32 -6.37 27.15
CA THR A 105 9.64 -5.57 28.33
C THR A 105 8.50 -4.63 28.72
N ALA A 106 7.65 -4.22 27.76
CA ALA A 106 6.43 -3.45 27.99
C ALA A 106 5.18 -4.31 28.33
N GLY A 107 5.35 -5.61 28.59
CA GLY A 107 4.28 -6.53 28.98
C GLY A 107 3.85 -7.53 27.90
N PRO A 108 2.78 -8.31 28.14
CA PRO A 108 2.32 -9.33 27.20
C PRO A 108 1.86 -8.74 25.88
N LEU A 109 2.10 -9.43 24.76
CA LEU A 109 1.51 -9.05 23.46
C LEU A 109 -0.01 -9.23 23.48
N GLY A 110 -0.47 -10.36 24.01
CA GLY A 110 -1.86 -10.58 24.39
C GLY A 110 -2.87 -10.45 23.25
N LYS A 111 -4.05 -9.91 23.58
CA LYS A 111 -5.19 -9.78 22.67
C LYS A 111 -5.29 -8.36 22.12
N LEU A 112 -5.32 -8.23 20.80
CA LEU A 112 -5.69 -7.02 20.08
C LEU A 112 -7.14 -7.17 19.61
N SER A 113 -8.01 -6.21 19.91
CA SER A 113 -9.43 -6.22 19.52
C SER A 113 -9.76 -4.98 18.70
N TYR A 114 -10.51 -5.16 17.62
CA TYR A 114 -10.92 -4.10 16.73
C TYR A 114 -12.44 -4.02 16.63
N THR A 115 -12.97 -2.81 16.52
CA THR A 115 -14.38 -2.55 16.25
C THR A 115 -14.53 -1.61 15.08
N TYR A 116 -15.58 -1.80 14.29
CA TYR A 116 -15.82 -1.06 13.05
C TYR A 116 -17.21 -0.45 13.03
N ASP A 117 -17.38 0.60 12.23
CA ASP A 117 -18.70 1.10 11.86
C ASP A 117 -19.34 0.20 10.76
N PRO A 118 -20.61 0.41 10.39
CA PRO A 118 -21.28 -0.40 9.37
C PRO A 118 -20.69 -0.32 7.96
N VAL A 119 -19.82 0.66 7.67
CA VAL A 119 -19.14 0.82 6.37
C VAL A 119 -17.69 0.34 6.41
N GLY A 120 -17.22 -0.19 7.55
CA GLY A 120 -15.91 -0.83 7.72
C GLY A 120 -14.78 0.12 8.14
N GLN A 121 -15.09 1.34 8.60
CA GLN A 121 -14.09 2.23 9.21
C GLN A 121 -13.78 1.79 10.63
N LEU A 122 -12.51 1.90 11.03
CA LEU A 122 -12.03 1.41 12.32
C LEU A 122 -12.42 2.38 13.46
N LEU A 123 -13.35 1.98 14.34
CA LEU A 123 -13.80 2.79 15.47
C LEU A 123 -12.92 2.67 16.72
N ALA A 124 -12.30 1.50 16.93
CA ALA A 124 -11.40 1.31 18.06
C ALA A 124 -10.39 0.19 17.80
N ALA A 125 -9.21 0.33 18.42
CA ALA A 125 -8.19 -0.70 18.54
C ALA A 125 -7.75 -0.78 20.00
N VAL A 126 -7.93 -1.94 20.62
CA VAL A 126 -7.64 -2.15 22.04
C VAL A 126 -6.61 -3.27 22.17
N GLN A 127 -5.50 -2.98 22.85
CA GLN A 127 -4.41 -3.90 23.11
C GLN A 127 -3.90 -3.74 24.56
N PRO A 128 -3.08 -4.67 25.09
CA PRO A 128 -2.54 -4.53 26.44
C PRO A 128 -1.79 -3.20 26.62
N GLY A 129 -2.28 -2.36 27.53
CA GLY A 129 -1.68 -1.06 27.83
C GLY A 129 -2.07 0.10 26.90
N LEU A 130 -2.91 -0.12 25.88
CA LEU A 130 -3.37 0.97 25.00
C LEU A 130 -4.78 0.71 24.44
N ALA A 131 -5.65 1.71 24.57
CA ALA A 131 -6.96 1.74 23.94
C ALA A 131 -7.08 3.00 23.07
N GLU A 132 -7.18 2.80 21.75
CA GLU A 132 -7.35 3.86 20.77
C GLU A 132 -8.79 3.87 20.27
N ARG A 133 -9.38 5.06 20.14
CA ARG A 133 -10.72 5.29 19.63
C ARG A 133 -10.67 6.34 18.54
N PHE A 134 -11.46 6.15 17.50
CA PHE A 134 -11.43 7.01 16.32
C PHE A 134 -12.85 7.45 15.97
N ALA A 135 -12.96 8.70 15.55
CA ALA A 135 -14.15 9.23 14.91
C ALA A 135 -13.77 9.80 13.55
N PHE A 136 -14.68 9.66 12.59
CA PHE A 136 -14.49 10.12 11.22
C PHE A 136 -15.64 11.03 10.82
N ASP A 137 -15.33 12.07 10.06
CA ASP A 137 -16.35 12.83 9.35
C ASP A 137 -16.84 12.07 8.11
N PRO A 138 -17.91 12.54 7.42
CA PRO A 138 -18.40 11.89 6.19
C PRO A 138 -17.39 11.85 5.04
N ALA A 139 -16.35 12.68 5.07
CA ALA A 139 -15.26 12.67 4.09
C ALA A 139 -14.14 11.66 4.47
N GLY A 140 -14.22 11.03 5.64
CA GLY A 140 -13.26 10.05 6.13
C GLY A 140 -12.02 10.67 6.79
N ASN A 141 -12.08 11.93 7.21
CA ASN A 141 -11.02 12.54 8.02
C ASN A 141 -11.15 12.08 9.48
N LEU A 142 -10.02 11.75 10.13
CA LEU A 142 -10.01 11.57 11.58
C LEU A 142 -10.30 12.91 12.25
N ILE A 143 -11.25 12.92 13.18
CA ILE A 143 -11.68 14.12 13.91
C ILE A 143 -11.91 13.80 15.40
N ASP A 144 -11.74 14.80 16.27
CA ASP A 144 -12.15 14.67 17.67
C ASP A 144 -13.62 15.06 17.88
N LYS A 145 -14.07 16.15 17.24
CA LYS A 145 -15.42 16.70 17.45
C LYS A 145 -16.03 17.35 16.21
N VAL A 146 -15.29 18.23 15.53
CA VAL A 146 -15.82 19.07 14.43
C VAL A 146 -15.31 18.56 13.08
N PRO A 147 -16.18 18.41 12.06
CA PRO A 147 -15.75 18.07 10.71
C PRO A 147 -14.76 19.08 10.12
N ALA A 148 -13.82 18.60 9.32
CA ALA A 148 -12.89 19.47 8.62
C ALA A 148 -13.57 20.18 7.43
N PRO A 149 -13.15 21.42 7.07
CA PRO A 149 -13.57 22.05 5.83
C PRO A 149 -12.94 21.32 4.64
N GLY A 150 -13.70 20.37 4.06
CA GLY A 150 -13.22 19.52 2.96
C GLY A 150 -12.29 18.40 3.46
N ASN A 151 -11.20 18.15 2.75
CA ASN A 151 -10.24 17.07 3.10
C ASN A 151 -9.00 17.57 3.85
N VAL A 152 -8.87 18.89 4.07
CA VAL A 152 -7.69 19.49 4.71
C VAL A 152 -7.90 19.54 6.23
N LEU A 153 -7.02 18.88 6.99
CA LEU A 153 -7.13 18.74 8.44
C LEU A 153 -6.16 19.71 9.12
N ASN A 154 -6.70 20.81 9.65
CA ASN A 154 -5.89 21.84 10.31
C ASN A 154 -5.53 21.51 11.77
N ASN A 155 -6.34 20.68 12.44
CA ASN A 155 -6.10 20.26 13.81
C ASN A 155 -6.66 18.85 14.04
N TYR A 156 -5.95 18.04 14.82
CA TYR A 156 -6.42 16.78 15.39
C TYR A 156 -5.65 16.46 16.66
N GLY A 157 -6.36 16.25 17.78
CA GLY A 157 -5.77 16.19 19.10
C GLY A 157 -4.93 17.44 19.40
N ASP A 158 -3.74 17.22 19.94
CA ASP A 158 -2.75 18.28 20.19
C ASP A 158 -1.80 18.49 19.00
N THR A 159 -2.27 18.19 17.78
CA THR A 159 -1.50 18.39 16.55
C THR A 159 -2.16 19.44 15.66
N ASP A 160 -1.41 20.47 15.34
CA ASP A 160 -1.81 21.54 14.42
C ASP A 160 -1.04 21.46 13.11
N TYR A 161 -1.71 21.77 12.00
CA TYR A 161 -1.14 21.80 10.66
C TYR A 161 -1.34 23.16 9.99
N ALA A 162 -0.34 23.56 9.20
CA ALA A 162 -0.43 24.61 8.21
C ALA A 162 -0.28 24.02 6.81
N TYR A 163 -0.96 24.60 5.82
CA TYR A 163 -0.92 24.16 4.43
C TYR A 163 -0.67 25.33 3.48
N ASP A 164 -0.07 25.04 2.33
CA ASP A 164 0.00 25.96 1.20
C ASP A 164 -1.29 25.96 0.36
N GLU A 165 -1.35 26.79 -0.69
CA GLU A 165 -2.51 26.88 -1.60
C GLU A 165 -2.76 25.61 -2.42
N GLN A 166 -1.76 24.74 -2.57
CA GLN A 166 -1.88 23.44 -3.25
C GLN A 166 -2.35 22.35 -2.29
N GLY A 167 -2.44 22.66 -0.99
CA GLY A 167 -2.85 21.74 0.05
C GLY A 167 -1.72 20.82 0.53
N ASN A 168 -0.46 21.19 0.34
CA ASN A 168 0.66 20.50 0.98
C ASN A 168 0.85 21.04 2.40
N ALA A 169 1.04 20.14 3.37
CA ALA A 169 1.33 20.57 4.73
C ALA A 169 2.72 21.23 4.77
N THR A 170 2.79 22.48 5.19
CA THR A 170 4.03 23.26 5.32
C THR A 170 4.53 23.32 6.76
N GLY A 171 3.64 23.05 7.72
CA GLY A 171 3.96 23.03 9.14
C GLY A 171 3.15 21.96 9.88
N LYS A 172 3.77 21.30 10.86
CA LYS A 172 3.13 20.44 11.86
C LYS A 172 3.69 20.79 13.24
N ARG A 173 2.82 21.16 14.18
CA ARG A 173 3.18 21.34 15.58
C ARG A 173 2.54 20.24 16.41
N PHE A 174 3.34 19.52 17.20
CA PHE A 174 2.87 18.34 17.92
C PHE A 174 3.70 18.03 19.17
N HIS A 175 3.16 17.16 20.01
CA HIS A 175 3.90 16.52 21.10
C HIS A 175 4.56 15.22 20.62
N PRO A 176 5.89 15.06 20.73
CA PRO A 176 6.54 13.81 20.40
C PRO A 176 6.00 12.66 21.26
N PRO A 177 5.88 11.44 20.70
CA PRO A 177 5.42 10.29 21.47
C PRO A 177 6.26 10.06 22.73
N GLY A 178 5.58 9.90 23.87
CA GLY A 178 6.21 9.73 25.18
C GLY A 178 6.77 11.02 25.81
N ARG A 179 6.58 12.19 25.16
CA ARG A 179 7.06 13.51 25.63
C ARG A 179 5.97 14.57 25.52
N GLU A 180 4.86 14.33 26.22
CA GLU A 180 3.65 15.16 26.21
C GLU A 180 3.86 16.59 26.75
N SER A 181 4.95 16.86 27.46
CA SER A 181 5.30 18.20 27.96
C SER A 181 6.16 19.03 26.99
N THR A 182 6.56 18.46 25.85
CA THR A 182 7.53 19.09 24.93
C THR A 182 6.89 19.30 23.56
N TRP A 183 6.99 20.51 23.03
CA TRP A 183 6.54 20.81 21.67
C TRP A 183 7.64 20.50 20.66
N SER A 184 7.23 19.99 19.50
CA SER A 184 8.03 19.90 18.29
C SER A 184 7.35 20.62 17.16
N ASP A 185 8.12 21.43 16.46
CA ASP A 185 7.71 22.12 15.25
C ASP A 185 8.42 21.47 14.06
N LEU A 186 7.64 21.00 13.09
CA LEU A 186 8.11 20.40 11.84
C LEU A 186 7.70 21.31 10.69
N GLU A 187 8.69 21.87 10.01
CA GLU A 187 8.53 22.67 8.79
C GLU A 187 8.83 21.80 7.58
N LEU A 188 8.05 21.94 6.51
CA LEU A 188 8.10 21.10 5.31
C LEU A 188 8.12 22.00 4.06
N GLU A 189 9.04 21.70 3.14
CA GLU A 189 9.17 22.41 1.87
C GLU A 189 9.19 21.42 0.69
N TYR A 190 8.60 21.83 -0.42
CA TYR A 190 8.36 20.98 -1.59
C TYR A 190 9.09 21.50 -2.82
N ASP A 191 9.51 20.61 -3.72
CA ASP A 191 10.03 20.98 -5.03
C ASP A 191 8.91 21.30 -6.04
N ALA A 192 9.29 21.69 -7.25
CA ALA A 192 8.34 22.04 -8.32
C ALA A 192 7.49 20.84 -8.81
N GLU A 193 7.92 19.60 -8.53
CA GLU A 193 7.16 18.38 -8.80
C GLU A 193 6.28 17.94 -7.61
N ASN A 194 6.13 18.82 -6.61
CA ASN A 194 5.33 18.60 -5.41
C ASN A 194 5.83 17.46 -4.49
N ARG A 195 7.15 17.23 -4.47
CA ARG A 195 7.81 16.24 -3.60
C ARG A 195 8.48 16.94 -2.44
N LEU A 196 8.46 16.33 -1.25
CA LEU A 196 9.10 16.90 -0.07
C LEU A 196 10.62 16.99 -0.29
N SER A 197 11.14 18.21 -0.45
CA SER A 197 12.56 18.46 -0.73
C SER A 197 13.33 18.73 0.55
N HIS A 198 12.72 19.45 1.51
CA HIS A 198 13.32 19.80 2.79
C HIS A 198 12.35 19.59 3.94
N ALA A 199 12.90 19.21 5.10
CA ALA A 199 12.15 19.19 6.35
C ALA A 199 13.03 19.64 7.52
N THR A 200 12.51 20.55 8.35
CA THR A 200 13.20 20.99 9.57
C THR A 200 12.35 20.64 10.78
N ARG A 201 12.85 19.76 11.65
CA ARG A 201 12.24 19.49 12.96
C ARG A 201 13.01 20.19 14.06
N THR A 202 12.37 21.12 14.75
CA THR A 202 12.93 21.78 15.94
C THR A 202 12.23 21.25 17.20
N GLU A 203 13.00 20.65 18.09
CA GLU A 203 12.55 20.14 19.39
C GLU A 203 13.64 20.43 20.42
N HIS A 204 13.44 21.39 21.32
CA HIS A 204 14.50 21.80 22.25
C HIS A 204 15.04 20.60 23.05
N PRO A 205 16.39 20.39 23.09
CA PRO A 205 17.45 21.30 22.65
C PRO A 205 18.07 20.92 21.30
N SER A 206 17.34 20.31 20.37
CA SER A 206 17.85 19.78 19.10
C SER A 206 17.09 20.33 17.87
N ARG A 207 17.79 20.44 16.75
CA ARG A 207 17.21 20.74 15.43
C ARG A 207 17.74 19.74 14.41
N HIS A 208 16.85 19.13 13.66
CA HIS A 208 17.18 18.25 12.54
C HIS A 208 16.76 18.91 11.24
N ARG A 209 17.67 18.99 10.26
CA ARG A 209 17.40 19.47 8.90
C ARG A 209 17.64 18.35 7.91
N ALA A 210 16.61 17.98 7.19
CA ALA A 210 16.63 16.91 6.22
C ALA A 210 16.52 17.48 4.81
N HIS A 211 17.37 17.01 3.91
CA HIS A 211 17.33 17.32 2.48
C HIS A 211 17.17 16.01 1.72
N TYR A 212 16.18 15.94 0.83
CA TYR A 212 15.83 14.73 0.09
C TYR A 212 16.06 14.90 -1.42
N PHE A 213 16.59 13.86 -2.06
CA PHE A 213 16.89 13.84 -3.49
C PHE A 213 16.13 12.72 -4.17
N TYR A 214 15.57 13.03 -5.33
CA TYR A 214 14.76 12.11 -6.09
C TYR A 214 15.30 11.95 -7.51
N ASP A 215 15.06 10.79 -8.11
CA ASP A 215 15.25 10.60 -9.54
C ASP A 215 14.03 11.09 -10.35
N ALA A 216 14.13 10.99 -11.67
CA ALA A 216 13.06 11.36 -12.60
C ALA A 216 11.79 10.50 -12.45
N PHE A 217 11.88 9.35 -11.80
CA PHE A 217 10.72 8.52 -11.50
C PHE A 217 10.06 8.90 -10.18
N SER A 218 10.59 9.87 -9.41
CA SER A 218 10.16 10.25 -8.06
C SER A 218 10.48 9.20 -6.98
N ARG A 219 11.56 8.43 -7.16
CA ARG A 219 12.12 7.56 -6.12
C ARG A 219 13.19 8.33 -5.36
N ARG A 220 13.16 8.31 -4.03
CA ARG A 220 14.16 8.99 -3.21
C ARG A 220 15.49 8.25 -3.31
N ILE A 221 16.50 8.87 -3.92
CA ILE A 221 17.84 8.28 -4.16
C ILE A 221 18.87 8.69 -3.12
N ALA A 222 18.62 9.78 -2.38
CA ALA A 222 19.46 10.16 -1.25
C ALA A 222 18.73 10.99 -0.21
N LYS A 223 19.28 11.03 0.99
CA LYS A 223 18.98 12.05 2.00
C LYS A 223 20.22 12.47 2.77
N ARG A 224 20.24 13.72 3.22
CA ARG A 224 21.17 14.24 4.22
C ARG A 224 20.40 14.77 5.39
N VAL A 225 20.82 14.36 6.57
CA VAL A 225 20.25 14.83 7.82
C VAL A 225 21.34 15.51 8.61
N GLU A 226 21.17 16.80 8.83
CA GLU A 226 22.01 17.60 9.71
C GLU A 226 21.34 17.71 11.07
N GLU A 227 22.09 17.43 12.13
CA GLU A 227 21.64 17.58 13.50
C GLU A 227 22.47 18.66 14.19
N ALA A 228 21.81 19.63 14.78
CA ALA A 228 22.39 20.62 15.66
C ALA A 228 21.81 20.45 17.07
N ARG A 229 22.67 20.46 18.09
CA ARG A 229 22.27 20.38 19.51
C ARG A 229 22.80 21.55 20.31
N TRP A 230 21.96 22.06 21.18
CA TRP A 230 22.24 23.11 22.15
C TRP A 230 22.30 22.52 23.57
N SER A 231 22.87 23.27 24.51
CA SER A 231 22.69 22.96 25.93
C SER A 231 21.26 23.32 26.38
N LYS A 232 20.85 22.84 27.56
CA LYS A 232 19.52 23.15 28.09
C LYS A 232 19.34 24.65 28.39
N GLN A 233 20.43 25.38 28.59
CA GLN A 233 20.43 26.80 28.96
C GLN A 233 20.50 27.75 27.75
N GLN A 234 20.82 27.24 26.56
CA GLN A 234 20.93 28.04 25.35
C GLN A 234 19.57 28.23 24.65
N ASP A 235 19.41 29.39 24.02
CA ASP A 235 18.27 29.71 23.16
C ASP A 235 18.57 29.21 21.74
N ILE A 236 17.81 28.19 21.31
CA ILE A 236 17.96 27.54 20.00
C ILE A 236 17.77 28.49 18.79
N ASN A 237 17.18 29.66 19.00
CA ASN A 237 16.94 30.66 17.97
C ASN A 237 17.98 31.78 17.94
N LYS A 238 18.84 31.89 18.97
CA LYS A 238 19.81 32.98 19.10
C LYS A 238 21.25 32.51 19.22
N ASP A 239 21.48 31.38 19.88
CA ASP A 239 22.81 30.88 20.20
C ASP A 239 23.32 29.91 19.13
N GLN A 240 24.64 29.75 19.05
CA GLN A 240 25.27 28.71 18.24
C GLN A 240 25.16 27.33 18.94
N PRO A 241 24.94 26.23 18.18
CA PRO A 241 24.86 24.90 18.74
C PRO A 241 26.21 24.46 19.34
N THR A 242 26.16 23.64 20.39
CA THR A 242 27.37 23.05 21.02
C THR A 242 27.94 21.91 20.19
N ARG A 243 27.08 21.21 19.43
CA ARG A 243 27.48 20.10 18.57
C ARG A 243 26.65 20.09 17.31
N THR A 244 27.31 19.83 16.20
CA THR A 244 26.68 19.55 14.91
C THR A 244 27.13 18.19 14.38
N SER A 245 26.29 17.55 13.59
CA SER A 245 26.64 16.36 12.80
C SER A 245 25.84 16.33 11.51
N ALA A 246 26.34 15.61 10.51
CA ALA A 246 25.62 15.40 9.25
C ALA A 246 25.77 13.93 8.84
N THR A 247 24.67 13.32 8.42
CA THR A 247 24.64 11.94 7.93
C THR A 247 24.02 11.89 6.55
N ASN A 248 24.72 11.27 5.61
CA ASN A 248 24.21 10.99 4.27
C ASN A 248 23.75 9.52 4.20
N THR A 249 22.64 9.29 3.53
CA THR A 249 22.14 7.94 3.22
C THR A 249 21.74 7.92 1.75
N PHE A 250 22.25 6.95 1.01
CA PHE A 250 21.87 6.74 -0.37
C PHE A 250 20.96 5.53 -0.49
N PHE A 251 20.04 5.57 -1.45
CA PHE A 251 19.02 4.55 -1.63
C PHE A 251 19.11 3.96 -3.04
N VAL A 252 19.09 2.64 -3.09
CA VAL A 252 19.07 1.85 -4.34
C VAL A 252 17.70 1.21 -4.47
N TRP A 253 17.14 1.23 -5.69
CA TRP A 253 15.79 0.74 -5.97
C TRP A 253 15.80 -0.43 -6.95
N ASP A 254 14.95 -1.43 -6.71
CA ASP A 254 14.56 -2.45 -7.69
C ASP A 254 13.08 -2.27 -8.00
N GLY A 255 12.78 -1.75 -9.20
CA GLY A 255 11.45 -1.25 -9.55
C GLY A 255 10.98 -0.15 -8.59
N ASP A 256 9.87 -0.42 -7.89
CA ASP A 256 9.27 0.43 -6.85
C ASP A 256 9.67 0.02 -5.42
N THR A 257 10.49 -1.03 -5.23
CA THR A 257 10.91 -1.49 -3.90
C THR A 257 12.30 -0.97 -3.54
N LEU A 258 12.47 -0.54 -2.28
CA LEU A 258 13.77 -0.08 -1.77
C LEU A 258 14.69 -1.29 -1.60
N ALA A 259 15.68 -1.43 -2.48
CA ALA A 259 16.60 -2.56 -2.49
C ALA A 259 17.74 -2.40 -1.48
N GLN A 260 18.37 -1.23 -1.40
CA GLN A 260 19.48 -0.99 -0.47
C GLN A 260 19.51 0.40 0.15
N GLU A 261 20.01 0.48 1.38
CA GLU A 261 20.55 1.68 1.99
C GLU A 261 22.06 1.60 2.03
N LEU A 262 22.73 2.60 1.45
CA LEU A 262 24.17 2.75 1.53
C LEU A 262 24.47 3.82 2.58
N GLY A 263 24.77 3.37 3.80
CA GLY A 263 25.18 4.21 4.91
C GLY A 263 26.71 4.34 5.02
N HIS A 264 27.15 5.12 6.00
CA HIS A 264 28.58 5.33 6.28
C HIS A 264 29.26 4.06 6.82
N GLU A 265 28.59 3.32 7.72
CA GLU A 265 29.17 2.17 8.42
C GLU A 265 28.69 0.82 7.86
N GLU A 266 27.44 0.75 7.41
CA GLU A 266 26.86 -0.47 6.84
C GLU A 266 26.09 -0.21 5.55
N THR A 267 26.05 -1.22 4.69
CA THR A 267 25.09 -1.35 3.61
C THR A 267 24.00 -2.31 4.06
N VAL A 268 22.75 -1.87 3.97
CA VAL A 268 21.59 -2.68 4.32
C VAL A 268 20.85 -3.04 3.04
N THR A 269 20.68 -4.33 2.78
CA THR A 269 19.90 -4.83 1.64
C THR A 269 18.59 -5.41 2.14
N TYR A 270 17.49 -5.06 1.48
CA TYR A 270 16.15 -5.55 1.75
C TYR A 270 15.70 -6.51 0.64
N LEU A 271 15.26 -7.70 1.03
CA LEU A 271 14.62 -8.65 0.12
C LEU A 271 13.12 -8.66 0.40
N TYR A 272 12.30 -8.70 -0.65
CA TYR A 272 10.84 -8.71 -0.56
C TYR A 272 10.25 -9.97 -1.20
N GLU A 273 9.01 -10.28 -0.83
CA GLU A 273 8.21 -11.22 -1.61
C GLU A 273 8.10 -10.71 -3.06
N PRO A 274 8.21 -11.59 -4.08
CA PRO A 274 8.06 -11.15 -5.45
C PRO A 274 6.73 -10.44 -5.69
N ASP A 275 6.76 -9.36 -6.48
CA ASP A 275 5.59 -8.57 -6.87
C ASP A 275 4.83 -8.03 -5.64
N SER A 276 5.56 -7.67 -4.58
CA SER A 276 5.03 -7.30 -3.26
C SER A 276 5.96 -6.32 -2.54
N PHE A 277 5.45 -5.72 -1.46
CA PHE A 277 6.21 -4.86 -0.56
C PHE A 277 6.40 -5.50 0.82
N VAL A 278 6.05 -6.79 0.95
CA VAL A 278 6.20 -7.54 2.19
C VAL A 278 7.67 -7.98 2.31
N PRO A 279 8.41 -7.52 3.32
CA PRO A 279 9.82 -7.85 3.45
C PRO A 279 10.02 -9.31 3.90
N LEU A 280 11.10 -9.92 3.38
CA LEU A 280 11.52 -11.30 3.65
C LEU A 280 12.76 -11.35 4.53
N ALA A 281 13.80 -10.63 4.14
CA ALA A 281 15.06 -10.60 4.87
C ALA A 281 15.75 -9.23 4.77
N ARG A 282 16.53 -8.92 5.80
CA ARG A 282 17.45 -7.80 5.87
C ARG A 282 18.87 -8.37 5.94
N ILE A 283 19.73 -7.99 5.00
CA ILE A 283 21.15 -8.34 4.98
C ILE A 283 21.95 -7.08 5.31
N ALA A 284 22.66 -7.10 6.44
CA ALA A 284 23.64 -6.06 6.76
C ALA A 284 25.03 -6.53 6.34
N SER A 285 25.71 -5.69 5.57
CA SER A 285 27.08 -5.89 5.13
C SER A 285 27.93 -4.69 5.56
N PRO A 286 29.25 -4.86 5.81
CA PRO A 286 30.15 -3.73 6.00
C PRO A 286 30.02 -2.73 4.84
N ALA A 287 30.11 -1.43 5.13
CA ALA A 287 29.98 -0.40 4.09
C ALA A 287 30.95 -0.64 2.93
N CYS A 288 30.42 -0.70 1.71
CA CYS A 288 31.22 -0.72 0.50
C CYS A 288 31.39 0.73 0.02
N HIS A 289 32.45 1.41 0.48
CA HIS A 289 32.72 2.81 0.09
C HIS A 289 32.85 3.01 -1.43
N GLN A 290 33.25 1.96 -2.17
CA GLN A 290 33.36 2.00 -3.63
C GLN A 290 32.00 2.03 -4.33
N ALA A 291 30.97 1.34 -3.81
CA ALA A 291 29.65 1.28 -4.45
C ALA A 291 28.95 2.65 -4.46
N SER A 292 29.07 3.43 -3.38
CA SER A 292 28.48 4.78 -3.29
C SER A 292 29.14 5.78 -4.25
N ALA A 293 30.47 5.68 -4.42
CA ALA A 293 31.23 6.55 -5.31
C ALA A 293 30.96 6.27 -6.79
N VAL A 294 30.70 5.01 -7.13
CA VAL A 294 30.49 4.56 -8.52
C VAL A 294 29.09 4.93 -9.03
N HIS A 295 28.04 4.84 -8.21
CA HIS A 295 26.67 5.02 -8.69
C HIS A 295 26.07 6.42 -8.51
N LEU A 296 26.60 7.24 -7.60
CA LEU A 296 26.01 8.54 -7.28
C LEU A 296 27.03 9.69 -7.17
N PRO A 297 28.03 9.82 -8.07
CA PRO A 297 29.09 10.82 -7.94
C PRO A 297 28.57 12.26 -7.88
N ARG A 298 27.52 12.60 -8.66
CA ARG A 298 26.90 13.94 -8.64
C ARG A 298 26.05 14.21 -7.39
N VAL A 299 25.38 13.18 -6.85
CA VAL A 299 24.58 13.32 -5.61
C VAL A 299 25.49 13.39 -4.38
N ALA A 300 26.64 12.72 -4.42
CA ALA A 300 27.65 12.77 -3.36
C ALA A 300 28.29 14.17 -3.21
N GLN A 301 28.35 14.94 -4.29
CA GLN A 301 28.88 16.31 -4.29
C GLN A 301 27.85 17.38 -3.87
N TRP A 302 26.56 17.03 -3.75
CA TRP A 302 25.49 17.98 -3.40
C TRP A 302 25.32 19.17 -4.35
N ASP A 303 25.94 19.10 -5.54
CA ASP A 303 25.82 20.11 -6.59
C ASP A 303 24.85 19.62 -7.66
N LEU A 304 23.66 20.20 -7.71
CA LEU A 304 22.83 20.12 -8.90
C LEU A 304 23.51 20.97 -10.00
N PRO A 305 23.72 20.43 -11.22
CA PRO A 305 24.27 21.25 -12.29
C PRO A 305 23.33 22.44 -12.53
N ALA A 306 23.86 23.66 -12.45
CA ALA A 306 23.14 24.82 -12.91
C ALA A 306 22.71 24.60 -14.36
N ILE A 307 21.42 24.76 -14.66
CA ILE A 307 20.91 24.72 -16.03
C ILE A 307 21.52 25.89 -16.78
N ARG A 308 22.57 25.64 -17.58
CA ARG A 308 23.10 26.60 -18.55
C ARG A 308 23.09 25.99 -19.95
N GLN A 309 22.50 26.76 -20.87
CA GLN A 309 22.47 26.48 -22.30
C GLN A 309 23.85 26.84 -22.88
N ASP A 310 24.79 25.90 -22.88
CA ASP A 310 26.05 26.02 -23.62
C ASP A 310 26.37 24.68 -24.29
N ALA A 311 26.53 24.70 -25.61
CA ALA A 311 26.74 23.51 -26.44
C ALA A 311 28.14 22.88 -26.24
N GLU A 312 29.15 23.67 -25.89
CA GLU A 312 30.51 23.17 -25.64
C GLU A 312 30.58 22.46 -24.28
N LEU A 313 29.83 22.95 -23.29
CA LEU A 313 29.68 22.29 -21.98
C LEU A 313 28.92 20.97 -22.08
N GLN A 314 27.92 20.85 -22.96
CA GLN A 314 27.19 19.59 -23.17
C GLN A 314 28.09 18.50 -23.78
N ALA A 315 28.99 18.86 -24.69
CA ALA A 315 29.97 17.93 -25.25
C ALA A 315 31.01 17.50 -24.18
N ALA A 316 31.48 18.43 -23.34
CA ALA A 316 32.36 18.12 -22.23
C ALA A 316 31.69 17.24 -21.16
N ILE A 317 30.42 17.51 -20.83
CA ILE A 317 29.60 16.67 -19.93
C ILE A 317 29.41 15.27 -20.52
N ALA A 318 29.13 15.16 -21.82
CA ALA A 318 28.94 13.86 -22.47
C ALA A 318 30.24 13.04 -22.50
N GLN A 319 31.39 13.69 -22.73
CA GLN A 319 32.69 13.03 -22.69
C GLN A 319 33.07 12.61 -21.26
N GLU A 320 32.87 13.49 -20.28
CA GLU A 320 33.07 13.18 -18.85
C GLU A 320 32.14 12.02 -18.41
N GLN A 321 30.89 12.00 -18.87
CA GLN A 321 29.95 10.90 -18.63
C GLN A 321 30.44 9.60 -19.26
N ALA A 322 30.91 9.62 -20.51
CA ALA A 322 31.43 8.44 -21.18
C ALA A 322 32.71 7.88 -20.53
N ASP A 323 33.64 8.77 -20.13
CA ASP A 323 34.87 8.38 -19.42
C ASP A 323 34.56 7.85 -18.02
N THR A 324 33.60 8.48 -17.32
CA THR A 324 33.07 7.99 -16.04
C THR A 324 32.43 6.62 -16.21
N GLU A 325 31.66 6.40 -17.26
CA GLU A 325 30.97 5.14 -17.53
C GLU A 325 31.95 4.01 -17.88
N ALA A 326 33.02 4.30 -18.62
CA ALA A 326 34.10 3.33 -18.87
C ALA A 326 34.83 2.92 -17.57
N LEU A 327 35.17 3.88 -16.71
CA LEU A 327 35.72 3.62 -15.38
C LEU A 327 34.75 2.82 -14.49
N HIS A 328 33.45 3.13 -14.59
CA HIS A 328 32.37 2.47 -13.86
C HIS A 328 32.24 1.00 -14.26
N VAL A 329 32.24 0.69 -15.57
CA VAL A 329 32.16 -0.70 -16.07
C VAL A 329 33.37 -1.53 -15.59
N SER A 330 34.58 -0.96 -15.67
CA SER A 330 35.79 -1.62 -15.18
C SER A 330 35.79 -1.83 -13.65
N ALA A 331 35.36 -0.83 -12.88
CA ALA A 331 35.22 -0.94 -11.42
C ALA A 331 34.14 -1.95 -11.02
N TRP A 332 33.05 -2.03 -11.77
CA TRP A 332 31.95 -2.95 -11.52
C TRP A 332 32.34 -4.42 -11.75
N GLN A 333 33.12 -4.70 -12.80
CA GLN A 333 33.67 -6.04 -13.04
C GLN A 333 34.60 -6.51 -11.90
N GLY A 334 35.42 -5.60 -11.36
CA GLY A 334 36.24 -5.87 -10.16
C GLY A 334 35.39 -6.11 -8.90
N THR A 335 34.31 -5.36 -8.74
CA THR A 335 33.37 -5.46 -7.59
C THR A 335 32.65 -6.80 -7.56
N GLN A 336 32.20 -7.32 -8.73
CA GLN A 336 31.59 -8.66 -8.81
C GLN A 336 32.55 -9.76 -8.37
N THR A 337 33.82 -9.67 -8.77
CA THR A 337 34.84 -10.68 -8.43
C THR A 337 35.13 -10.71 -6.92
N ALA A 338 35.02 -9.57 -6.24
CA ALA A 338 35.23 -9.45 -4.79
C ALA A 338 33.98 -9.80 -3.94
N ALA A 339 32.79 -9.88 -4.56
CA ALA A 339 31.53 -10.07 -3.84
C ALA A 339 31.54 -11.38 -3.05
N ASP A 340 31.94 -12.51 -3.63
CA ASP A 340 31.86 -13.82 -2.96
C ASP A 340 32.67 -13.89 -1.65
N GLY A 341 33.85 -13.28 -1.60
CA GLY A 341 34.66 -13.20 -0.39
C GLY A 341 34.06 -12.33 0.72
N ALA A 342 33.36 -11.25 0.34
CA ALA A 342 32.66 -10.41 1.29
C ALA A 342 31.41 -11.09 1.87
N ALA A 343 30.84 -12.12 1.21
CA ALA A 343 29.56 -12.77 1.59
C ALA A 343 29.63 -13.38 2.98
N ALA A 344 30.81 -13.88 3.36
CA ALA A 344 31.05 -14.49 4.65
C ALA A 344 30.81 -13.53 5.83
N ARG A 345 30.75 -12.21 5.60
CA ARG A 345 30.53 -11.19 6.64
C ARG A 345 29.09 -10.66 6.65
N ASP A 346 28.23 -11.16 5.77
CA ASP A 346 26.85 -10.71 5.67
C ASP A 346 26.03 -11.25 6.85
N ARG A 347 25.37 -10.35 7.58
CA ARG A 347 24.44 -10.71 8.65
C ARG A 347 23.02 -10.73 8.10
N ILE A 348 22.50 -11.93 7.90
CA ILE A 348 21.12 -12.15 7.43
C ILE A 348 20.19 -12.22 8.64
N THR A 349 19.13 -11.41 8.59
CA THR A 349 18.01 -11.44 9.54
C THR A 349 16.69 -11.57 8.80
N HIS A 350 15.78 -12.39 9.30
CA HIS A 350 14.52 -12.71 8.64
C HIS A 350 13.35 -11.93 9.24
N TYR A 351 12.51 -11.36 8.38
CA TYR A 351 11.30 -10.67 8.78
C TYR A 351 10.17 -11.66 9.08
N HIS A 352 9.52 -11.42 10.22
CA HIS A 352 8.24 -12.04 10.58
C HIS A 352 7.18 -10.97 10.58
N CYS A 353 6.35 -11.01 9.54
CA CYS A 353 5.32 -10.01 9.35
C CYS A 353 3.96 -10.47 9.92
N ASP A 354 3.08 -9.50 10.19
CA ASP A 354 1.67 -9.79 10.45
C ASP A 354 0.88 -10.10 9.17
N HIS A 355 -0.44 -10.19 9.27
CA HIS A 355 -1.34 -10.47 8.15
C HIS A 355 -1.34 -9.38 7.06
N LEU A 356 -0.84 -8.18 7.37
CA LEU A 356 -0.69 -7.07 6.42
C LEU A 356 0.69 -7.01 5.79
N GLY A 357 1.63 -7.86 6.23
CA GLY A 357 3.02 -7.73 5.81
C GLY A 357 3.80 -6.66 6.59
N THR A 358 3.28 -6.21 7.73
CA THR A 358 4.00 -5.28 8.62
C THR A 358 5.06 -6.06 9.41
N PRO A 359 6.34 -5.65 9.42
CA PRO A 359 7.36 -6.24 10.29
C PRO A 359 6.93 -6.28 11.75
N ARG A 360 7.00 -7.44 12.39
CA ARG A 360 6.72 -7.58 13.83
C ARG A 360 7.91 -8.09 14.61
N GLU A 361 8.68 -9.01 14.02
CA GLU A 361 9.92 -9.52 14.58
C GLU A 361 10.99 -9.64 13.49
N LEU A 362 12.26 -9.55 13.90
CA LEU A 362 13.40 -10.07 13.13
C LEU A 362 14.03 -11.22 13.89
N THR A 363 14.42 -12.29 13.19
CA THR A 363 15.29 -13.33 13.76
C THR A 363 16.64 -13.40 13.09
N ASP A 364 17.66 -13.75 13.87
CA ASP A 364 19.00 -14.06 13.35
C ASP A 364 19.09 -15.49 12.76
N ALA A 365 20.28 -15.84 12.29
CA ALA A 365 20.61 -17.16 11.76
C ALA A 365 20.58 -18.29 12.81
N GLN A 366 20.33 -17.99 14.09
CA GLN A 366 20.14 -18.96 15.16
C GLN A 366 18.66 -19.07 15.57
N GLY A 367 17.78 -18.29 14.94
CA GLY A 367 16.35 -18.25 15.27
C GLY A 367 16.06 -17.54 16.59
N ASN A 368 16.93 -16.63 17.02
CA ASN A 368 16.65 -15.73 18.15
C ASN A 368 16.00 -14.46 17.64
N VAL A 369 15.02 -13.93 18.39
CA VAL A 369 14.41 -12.64 18.08
C VAL A 369 15.40 -11.54 18.44
N VAL A 370 15.89 -10.82 17.44
CA VAL A 370 16.89 -9.74 17.57
C VAL A 370 16.28 -8.34 17.45
N TRP A 371 15.01 -8.27 17.03
CA TRP A 371 14.22 -7.05 17.03
C TRP A 371 12.73 -7.41 17.13
N SER A 372 11.96 -6.60 17.85
CA SER A 372 10.51 -6.77 18.01
C SER A 372 9.80 -5.41 18.07
N GLY A 373 8.72 -5.28 17.31
CA GLY A 373 7.91 -4.06 17.22
C GLY A 373 6.46 -4.28 17.68
N ARG A 374 5.98 -3.39 18.56
CA ARG A 374 4.55 -3.20 18.88
C ARG A 374 4.09 -1.89 18.27
N TYR A 375 2.89 -1.88 17.72
CA TYR A 375 2.38 -0.79 16.89
C TYR A 375 1.04 -0.30 17.43
N LYS A 376 0.81 1.01 17.26
CA LYS A 376 -0.52 1.62 17.27
C LYS A 376 -1.30 1.20 16.01
N ALA A 377 -2.61 1.41 16.03
CA ALA A 377 -3.50 0.98 14.94
C ALA A 377 -3.07 1.47 13.55
N TRP A 378 -2.55 2.70 13.46
CA TRP A 378 -2.19 3.39 12.22
C TRP A 378 -0.69 3.36 11.89
N GLY A 379 0.05 2.41 12.46
CA GLY A 379 1.42 2.08 12.03
C GLY A 379 2.54 2.77 12.80
N ARG A 380 2.22 3.68 13.73
CA ARG A 380 3.22 4.24 14.66
C ARG A 380 3.75 3.14 15.58
N LEU A 381 5.06 3.08 15.80
CA LEU A 381 5.63 2.22 16.83
C LEU A 381 5.20 2.69 18.22
N LEU A 382 4.60 1.78 18.98
CA LEU A 382 4.25 1.95 20.40
C LEU A 382 5.42 1.54 21.30
N HIS A 383 6.08 0.43 20.97
CA HIS A 383 7.21 -0.10 21.72
C HIS A 383 8.14 -0.86 20.77
N VAL A 384 9.45 -0.76 21.00
CA VAL A 384 10.48 -1.44 20.21
C VAL A 384 11.51 -2.07 21.13
N GLU A 385 12.00 -3.25 20.75
CA GLU A 385 13.09 -3.95 21.42
C GLU A 385 14.15 -4.37 20.43
N GLY A 386 15.38 -4.48 20.91
CA GLY A 386 16.55 -4.82 20.11
C GLY A 386 17.29 -3.58 19.60
N GLU A 387 18.52 -3.80 19.17
CA GLU A 387 19.45 -2.74 18.76
C GLU A 387 19.40 -2.47 17.25
N ILE A 388 18.73 -3.32 16.48
CA ILE A 388 18.63 -3.17 15.03
C ILE A 388 17.72 -1.99 14.70
N LYS A 389 18.27 -1.00 13.99
CA LYS A 389 17.47 0.04 13.35
C LYS A 389 16.68 -0.56 12.18
N GLN A 390 15.39 -0.68 12.38
CA GLN A 390 14.43 -1.19 11.39
C GLN A 390 13.50 -0.06 10.94
N PRO A 391 13.67 0.51 9.73
CA PRO A 391 12.84 1.64 9.27
C PRO A 391 11.56 1.22 8.53
N LEU A 392 11.41 -0.03 8.08
CA LEU A 392 10.22 -0.45 7.33
C LEU A 392 8.96 -0.51 8.21
N ARG A 393 7.85 0.03 7.73
CA ARG A 393 6.56 0.12 8.46
C ARG A 393 5.48 -0.69 7.74
N PHE A 394 4.32 -0.11 7.45
CA PHE A 394 3.39 -0.78 6.54
C PHE A 394 4.04 -0.98 5.17
N GLN A 395 3.48 -1.88 4.37
CA GLN A 395 3.97 -2.15 3.02
C GLN A 395 4.24 -0.84 2.26
N GLY A 396 5.47 -0.67 1.76
CA GLY A 396 5.92 0.51 0.99
C GLY A 396 6.51 1.65 1.82
N GLN A 397 6.36 1.60 3.15
CA GLN A 397 6.72 2.71 4.04
C GLN A 397 8.11 2.56 4.65
N TYR A 398 8.85 3.66 4.66
CA TYR A 398 10.13 3.84 5.32
C TYR A 398 10.04 4.98 6.35
N GLU A 399 10.29 4.73 7.63
CA GLU A 399 10.29 5.77 8.67
C GLU A 399 11.55 6.65 8.61
N ASP A 400 11.33 7.95 8.45
CA ASP A 400 12.35 8.98 8.63
C ASP A 400 12.35 9.46 10.08
N GLY A 401 13.32 9.01 10.87
CA GLY A 401 13.42 9.36 12.29
C GLY A 401 13.61 10.87 12.55
N GLU A 402 14.13 11.60 11.57
CA GLU A 402 14.34 13.04 11.61
C GLU A 402 13.05 13.88 11.53
N THR A 403 11.98 13.34 10.94
CA THR A 403 10.66 14.00 10.87
C THR A 403 9.60 13.26 11.68
N GLY A 404 9.71 11.93 11.78
CA GLY A 404 8.67 11.04 12.28
C GLY A 404 7.63 10.65 11.22
N LEU A 405 7.75 11.18 10.00
CA LEU A 405 6.93 10.81 8.84
C LEU A 405 7.46 9.54 8.19
N PHE A 406 6.58 8.83 7.51
CA PHE A 406 6.92 7.64 6.77
C PHE A 406 6.93 7.95 5.27
N TYR A 407 8.10 7.90 4.64
CA TYR A 407 8.23 7.98 3.19
C TYR A 407 7.55 6.78 2.54
N ASN A 408 6.58 7.04 1.68
CA ASN A 408 5.77 6.05 1.00
C ASN A 408 5.75 6.34 -0.50
N ARG A 409 6.92 6.16 -1.13
CA ARG A 409 7.20 6.28 -2.57
C ARG A 409 6.86 7.65 -3.17
N TYR A 410 5.57 7.95 -3.39
CA TYR A 410 5.10 9.21 -3.97
C TYR A 410 4.67 10.24 -2.92
N ARG A 411 4.43 9.82 -1.66
CA ARG A 411 3.96 10.71 -0.60
C ARG A 411 4.64 10.43 0.73
N TYR A 412 4.46 11.34 1.69
CA TYR A 412 4.88 11.16 3.08
C TYR A 412 3.65 10.98 3.96
N TYR A 413 3.62 9.88 4.70
CA TYR A 413 2.54 9.49 5.59
C TYR A 413 2.82 9.91 7.02
N ASP A 414 1.84 10.53 7.65
CA ASP A 414 1.85 10.85 9.07
C ASP A 414 1.07 9.77 9.84
N PRO A 415 1.76 8.92 10.63
CA PRO A 415 1.12 7.83 11.36
C PRO A 415 0.31 8.30 12.58
N ASP A 416 0.51 9.53 13.06
CA ASP A 416 -0.17 10.03 14.26
C ASP A 416 -1.60 10.50 13.94
N VAL A 417 -1.83 10.96 12.70
CA VAL A 417 -3.14 11.40 12.19
C VAL A 417 -3.65 10.56 11.02
N ALA A 418 -2.97 9.46 10.71
CA ALA A 418 -3.36 8.45 9.74
C ALA A 418 -3.60 8.96 8.30
N ARG A 419 -2.79 9.92 7.84
CA ARG A 419 -2.98 10.55 6.51
C ARG A 419 -1.68 10.98 5.86
N TYR A 420 -1.72 11.27 4.57
CA TYR A 420 -0.59 11.86 3.86
C TYR A 420 -0.51 13.37 4.12
N VAL A 421 0.70 13.91 4.05
CA VAL A 421 0.95 15.35 4.22
C VAL A 421 0.71 16.16 2.93
N THR A 422 0.46 15.47 1.81
CA THR A 422 0.11 16.07 0.51
C THR A 422 -1.10 15.38 -0.11
N GLN A 423 -1.76 16.07 -1.05
CA GLN A 423 -2.83 15.48 -1.85
C GLN A 423 -2.30 14.35 -2.73
N ASP A 424 -3.18 13.41 -3.07
CA ASP A 424 -2.88 12.31 -3.97
C ASP A 424 -2.46 12.83 -5.37
N PRO A 425 -1.25 12.50 -5.87
CA PRO A 425 -0.81 12.90 -7.20
C PRO A 425 -1.68 12.37 -8.34
N VAL A 426 -2.41 11.26 -8.14
CA VAL A 426 -3.39 10.76 -9.12
C VAL A 426 -4.80 11.34 -8.89
N GLY A 427 -4.94 12.28 -7.96
CA GLY A 427 -6.16 13.00 -7.66
C GLY A 427 -7.31 12.09 -7.25
N LEU A 428 -8.49 12.33 -7.84
CA LEU A 428 -9.70 11.59 -7.50
C LEU A 428 -9.69 10.11 -7.92
N LEU A 429 -8.71 9.67 -8.72
CA LEU A 429 -8.50 8.26 -9.02
C LEU A 429 -8.03 7.48 -7.77
N GLY A 430 -7.32 8.12 -6.84
CA GLY A 430 -6.93 7.55 -5.54
C GLY A 430 -8.08 7.55 -4.51
N GLY A 431 -9.07 8.41 -4.71
CA GLY A 431 -10.30 8.49 -3.92
C GLY A 431 -10.81 9.92 -3.73
N LEU A 432 -12.03 10.06 -3.19
CA LEU A 432 -12.65 11.36 -2.93
C LEU A 432 -11.93 12.17 -1.84
N ASN A 433 -11.31 11.48 -0.88
CA ASN A 433 -10.42 12.09 0.09
C ASN A 433 -8.97 11.89 -0.35
N THR A 434 -8.36 12.97 -0.83
CA THR A 434 -7.03 12.96 -1.46
C THR A 434 -5.89 12.83 -0.44
N TYR A 435 -6.15 12.85 0.87
CA TYR A 435 -5.13 12.68 1.91
C TYR A 435 -5.18 11.30 2.59
N THR A 436 -6.23 10.52 2.35
CA THR A 436 -6.44 9.24 3.04
C THR A 436 -5.37 8.22 2.70
N TYR A 437 -4.79 7.57 3.72
CA TYR A 437 -3.95 6.39 3.54
C TYR A 437 -4.77 5.17 3.08
N ALA A 438 -5.74 4.76 3.91
CA ALA A 438 -6.59 3.61 3.63
C ALA A 438 -7.91 3.68 4.42
N PRO A 439 -8.96 2.94 4.02
CA PRO A 439 -10.27 2.97 4.71
C PRO A 439 -10.20 2.41 6.13
N ASN A 440 -9.35 1.41 6.37
CA ASN A 440 -8.95 0.97 7.70
C ASN A 440 -7.55 0.35 7.60
N PRO A 441 -6.73 0.40 8.67
CA PRO A 441 -5.35 -0.07 8.63
C PRO A 441 -5.25 -1.57 8.86
N THR A 442 -6.36 -2.27 9.15
CA THR A 442 -6.38 -3.69 9.52
C THR A 442 -6.52 -4.65 8.35
N GLY A 443 -6.94 -4.15 7.18
CA GLY A 443 -7.12 -4.97 5.98
C GLY A 443 -6.60 -4.34 4.70
N TRP A 444 -6.22 -3.07 4.73
CA TRP A 444 -5.81 -2.31 3.56
C TRP A 444 -4.38 -1.79 3.71
N SER A 445 -3.76 -1.54 2.57
CA SER A 445 -2.43 -0.94 2.45
C SER A 445 -2.40 -0.02 1.24
N ASP A 446 -1.52 0.97 1.22
CA ASP A 446 -1.26 1.77 0.01
C ASP A 446 0.25 1.86 -0.21
N PRO A 447 0.88 0.85 -0.84
CA PRO A 447 2.35 0.78 -0.82
C PRO A 447 3.08 1.75 -1.74
N LEU A 448 2.34 2.41 -2.63
CA LEU A 448 2.90 3.45 -3.49
C LEU A 448 2.54 4.84 -2.97
N GLY A 449 1.59 4.96 -2.05
CA GLY A 449 1.03 6.27 -1.74
C GLY A 449 0.21 6.82 -2.88
N LEU A 450 -0.55 6.00 -3.62
CA LEU A 450 -1.38 6.43 -4.76
C LEU A 450 -2.76 5.76 -4.77
N ALA A 451 -2.84 4.51 -4.34
CA ALA A 451 -4.06 3.72 -4.45
C ALA A 451 -4.09 2.64 -3.38
N LYS A 452 -5.05 2.77 -2.46
CA LYS A 452 -5.31 1.77 -1.43
C LYS A 452 -5.71 0.44 -2.05
N LYS A 453 -4.95 -0.60 -1.73
CA LYS A 453 -5.19 -1.99 -2.12
C LYS A 453 -5.51 -2.81 -0.87
N CYS A 454 -6.42 -3.77 -1.05
CA CYS A 454 -6.68 -4.76 -0.04
C CYS A 454 -5.49 -5.71 0.13
N ALA A 455 -5.15 -6.02 1.38
CA ALA A 455 -4.07 -6.95 1.69
C ALA A 455 -4.41 -8.37 1.20
N LYS A 456 -3.38 -9.14 0.82
CA LYS A 456 -3.51 -10.55 0.44
C LYS A 456 -4.16 -11.32 1.60
N ASN A 457 -5.12 -12.20 1.31
CA ASN A 457 -5.84 -13.02 2.30
C ASN A 457 -6.76 -12.25 3.26
N THR A 458 -7.16 -11.01 2.90
CA THR A 458 -8.20 -10.25 3.61
C THR A 458 -9.40 -10.01 2.68
N PRO A 459 -10.65 -10.27 3.10
CA PRO A 459 -11.84 -10.15 2.26
C PRO A 459 -12.35 -8.71 2.15
N CYS A 460 -11.47 -7.70 2.17
CA CYS A 460 -11.90 -6.30 2.23
C CYS A 460 -12.28 -5.70 0.87
N ASN A 461 -11.99 -6.39 -0.24
CA ASN A 461 -12.44 -6.00 -1.58
C ASN A 461 -13.02 -7.23 -2.29
N PRO A 462 -14.35 -7.28 -2.53
CA PRO A 462 -14.97 -8.41 -3.21
C PRO A 462 -14.52 -8.57 -4.67
N CYS A 463 -13.81 -7.60 -5.25
CA CYS A 463 -13.20 -7.70 -6.58
C CYS A 463 -11.86 -8.42 -6.61
N ILE A 464 -11.22 -8.72 -5.47
CA ILE A 464 -9.97 -9.49 -5.50
C ILE A 464 -10.24 -10.86 -6.14
N GLY A 465 -9.48 -11.18 -7.18
CA GLY A 465 -9.61 -12.44 -7.92
C GLY A 465 -10.83 -12.51 -8.85
N LYS A 466 -11.60 -11.43 -8.99
CA LYS A 466 -12.74 -11.34 -9.91
C LYS A 466 -12.49 -10.29 -11.00
N ASN A 467 -13.09 -10.49 -12.17
CA ASN A 467 -13.04 -9.51 -13.25
C ASN A 467 -14.39 -9.45 -14.01
N PRO A 468 -15.46 -8.99 -13.35
CA PRO A 468 -16.79 -8.90 -13.97
C PRO A 468 -16.80 -7.97 -15.20
N SER A 469 -15.90 -6.99 -15.29
CA SER A 469 -15.75 -6.16 -16.50
C SER A 469 -15.31 -6.98 -17.70
N ALA A 470 -14.29 -7.83 -17.55
CA ALA A 470 -13.89 -8.74 -18.62
C ALA A 470 -14.98 -9.77 -18.94
N SER A 471 -15.73 -10.23 -17.94
CA SER A 471 -16.92 -11.06 -18.17
C SER A 471 -17.96 -10.31 -19.01
N ALA A 472 -18.32 -9.08 -18.64
CA ALA A 472 -19.28 -8.24 -19.35
C ALA A 472 -18.87 -8.03 -20.82
N THR A 473 -17.59 -7.70 -21.08
CA THR A 473 -17.08 -7.49 -22.45
C THR A 473 -17.20 -8.75 -23.32
N LYS A 474 -17.08 -9.96 -22.75
CA LYS A 474 -17.22 -11.22 -23.52
C LYS A 474 -18.64 -11.46 -24.06
N TRP A 475 -19.65 -10.84 -23.44
CA TRP A 475 -21.06 -10.95 -23.86
C TRP A 475 -21.43 -9.92 -24.95
N GLN A 476 -20.50 -9.05 -25.33
CA GLN A 476 -20.69 -7.95 -26.28
C GLN A 476 -20.03 -8.22 -27.63
N GLY A 477 -20.31 -7.36 -28.62
CA GLY A 477 -19.73 -7.45 -29.97
C GLY A 477 -20.27 -8.62 -30.82
N LYS A 478 -21.42 -9.21 -30.46
CA LYS A 478 -22.05 -10.31 -31.19
C LYS A 478 -23.54 -10.04 -31.42
N PRO A 479 -24.12 -10.45 -32.56
CA PRO A 479 -25.56 -10.30 -32.79
C PRO A 479 -26.41 -10.87 -31.64
N PRO A 480 -27.49 -10.18 -31.21
CA PRO A 480 -28.06 -8.96 -31.79
C PRO A 480 -27.41 -7.65 -31.29
N TYR A 481 -26.39 -7.70 -30.42
CA TYR A 481 -25.70 -6.52 -29.88
C TYR A 481 -24.24 -6.41 -30.36
N PRO A 482 -23.99 -5.74 -31.50
CA PRO A 482 -22.62 -5.50 -31.99
C PRO A 482 -21.86 -4.41 -31.21
N GLY A 483 -22.51 -3.71 -30.26
CA GLY A 483 -21.86 -2.68 -29.44
C GLY A 483 -20.79 -3.28 -28.53
N VAL A 484 -19.76 -2.49 -28.21
CA VAL A 484 -18.70 -2.82 -27.26
C VAL A 484 -18.60 -1.66 -26.28
N ASP A 485 -19.18 -1.83 -25.09
CA ASP A 485 -19.14 -0.81 -24.05
C ASP A 485 -17.87 -0.98 -23.22
N ALA A 486 -17.32 0.13 -22.73
CA ALA A 486 -16.20 0.09 -21.80
C ALA A 486 -16.69 -0.21 -20.38
N TYR A 487 -16.09 -1.21 -19.73
CA TYR A 487 -16.38 -1.58 -18.35
C TYR A 487 -15.17 -1.40 -17.44
N THR A 488 -15.43 -1.00 -16.19
CA THR A 488 -14.46 -0.98 -15.11
C THR A 488 -15.00 -1.73 -13.89
N ASN A 489 -14.11 -2.43 -13.16
CA ASN A 489 -14.53 -3.17 -11.98
C ASN A 489 -14.74 -2.20 -10.83
N ILE A 490 -15.89 -2.32 -10.16
CA ILE A 490 -16.23 -1.54 -8.98
C ILE A 490 -16.75 -2.45 -7.87
N VAL A 491 -16.65 -1.96 -6.63
CA VAL A 491 -17.35 -2.54 -5.50
C VAL A 491 -18.70 -1.86 -5.36
N LEU A 492 -19.77 -2.62 -5.57
CA LEU A 492 -21.11 -2.18 -5.21
C LEU A 492 -21.35 -2.48 -3.74
N LYS A 493 -21.77 -1.45 -2.99
CA LYS A 493 -21.95 -1.54 -1.55
C LYS A 493 -23.26 -2.23 -1.18
N LYS A 494 -23.25 -2.91 -0.03
CA LYS A 494 -24.46 -3.41 0.62
C LYS A 494 -25.51 -2.29 0.66
N GLY A 495 -26.74 -2.63 0.28
CA GLY A 495 -27.85 -1.70 0.28
C GLY A 495 -28.00 -0.86 -1.00
N THR A 496 -27.05 -0.89 -1.94
CA THR A 496 -27.25 -0.30 -3.27
C THR A 496 -28.49 -0.90 -3.93
N ILE A 497 -29.29 -0.03 -4.55
CA ILE A 497 -30.51 -0.40 -5.26
C ILE A 497 -30.23 -0.37 -6.75
N LEU A 498 -30.45 -1.51 -7.39
CA LEU A 498 -30.31 -1.71 -8.83
C LEU A 498 -31.65 -2.07 -9.44
N TYR A 499 -31.76 -1.88 -10.75
CA TYR A 499 -32.99 -2.05 -11.50
C TYR A 499 -32.78 -3.01 -12.66
N SER A 500 -33.75 -3.89 -12.91
CA SER A 500 -33.75 -4.76 -14.10
C SER A 500 -35.14 -4.84 -14.70
N LEU A 501 -35.22 -5.01 -16.02
CA LEU A 501 -36.50 -5.10 -16.74
C LEU A 501 -37.23 -6.42 -16.45
N TYR A 502 -38.55 -6.32 -16.26
CA TYR A 502 -39.48 -7.41 -16.03
C TYR A 502 -40.54 -7.47 -17.16
N PRO A 503 -41.05 -8.65 -17.55
CA PRO A 503 -40.69 -9.98 -17.05
C PRO A 503 -39.32 -10.44 -17.55
N TYR A 504 -38.55 -11.01 -16.63
CA TYR A 504 -37.41 -11.85 -16.95
C TYR A 504 -37.83 -13.33 -16.83
N GLY A 505 -37.01 -14.26 -17.32
CA GLY A 505 -37.30 -15.70 -17.27
C GLY A 505 -37.25 -16.27 -15.83
N PRO A 506 -36.77 -17.51 -15.62
CA PRO A 506 -36.74 -18.10 -14.27
C PRO A 506 -35.87 -17.32 -13.27
N LYS A 507 -34.89 -16.55 -13.75
CA LYS A 507 -34.08 -15.61 -12.96
C LYS A 507 -33.81 -14.32 -13.74
N PRO A 508 -33.50 -13.20 -13.07
CA PRO A 508 -33.00 -12.00 -13.73
C PRO A 508 -31.69 -12.28 -14.48
N GLY A 509 -31.39 -11.46 -15.48
CA GLY A 509 -30.09 -11.51 -16.16
C GLY A 509 -28.95 -10.88 -15.33
N ASN A 510 -27.77 -10.82 -15.92
CA ASN A 510 -26.57 -10.27 -15.27
C ASN A 510 -26.46 -8.74 -15.37
N TYR A 511 -27.27 -8.08 -16.21
CA TYR A 511 -27.25 -6.64 -16.43
C TYR A 511 -28.36 -5.91 -15.67
N TYR A 512 -27.95 -4.84 -15.00
CA TYR A 512 -28.80 -3.97 -14.19
C TYR A 512 -28.49 -2.51 -14.50
N SER A 513 -29.39 -1.59 -14.13
CA SER A 513 -29.16 -0.14 -14.17
C SER A 513 -29.28 0.49 -12.80
N ASP A 514 -28.89 1.76 -12.69
CA ASP A 514 -29.15 2.58 -11.52
C ASP A 514 -30.47 3.35 -11.61
N ARG A 515 -30.75 4.10 -10.54
CA ARG A 515 -31.90 5.00 -10.44
C ARG A 515 -31.82 6.15 -11.45
N MET A 516 -30.63 6.64 -11.78
CA MET A 516 -30.48 7.75 -12.72
C MET A 516 -30.93 7.36 -14.11
N THR A 517 -30.58 6.16 -14.57
CA THR A 517 -31.07 5.59 -15.83
C THR A 517 -32.59 5.48 -15.86
N LEU A 518 -33.20 5.09 -14.74
CA LEU A 518 -34.66 5.03 -14.60
C LEU A 518 -35.31 6.42 -14.69
N ILE A 519 -34.70 7.43 -14.05
CA ILE A 519 -35.17 8.83 -14.12
C ILE A 519 -35.03 9.37 -15.54
N SER A 520 -33.91 9.10 -16.21
CA SER A 520 -33.67 9.51 -17.61
C SER A 520 -34.65 8.92 -18.60
N ALA A 521 -35.24 7.75 -18.29
CA ALA A 521 -36.30 7.17 -19.10
C ALA A 521 -37.62 7.96 -19.03
N ASN A 522 -37.76 8.89 -18.07
CA ASN A 522 -38.91 9.78 -17.90
C ASN A 522 -40.27 9.05 -17.96
N GLY A 523 -40.36 7.89 -17.32
CA GLY A 523 -41.59 7.08 -17.30
C GLY A 523 -41.92 6.34 -18.60
N SER A 524 -41.04 6.34 -19.61
CA SER A 524 -41.26 5.62 -20.86
C SER A 524 -40.53 4.27 -20.91
N ALA A 525 -41.28 3.19 -21.16
CA ALA A 525 -40.72 1.86 -21.38
C ALA A 525 -39.74 1.85 -22.56
N LEU A 526 -40.13 2.49 -23.67
CA LEU A 526 -39.29 2.60 -24.86
C LEU A 526 -38.00 3.35 -24.57
N ALA A 527 -38.08 4.48 -23.85
CA ALA A 527 -36.89 5.24 -23.48
C ALA A 527 -35.95 4.40 -22.61
N TYR A 528 -36.46 3.66 -21.63
CA TYR A 528 -35.62 2.80 -20.79
C TYR A 528 -34.95 1.68 -21.61
N ASN A 529 -35.68 1.00 -22.49
CA ASN A 529 -35.12 -0.05 -23.37
C ASN A 529 -34.04 0.54 -24.29
N ASN A 530 -34.25 1.76 -24.83
CA ASN A 530 -33.27 2.47 -25.65
C ASN A 530 -32.02 2.88 -24.85
N LEU A 531 -32.18 3.39 -23.62
CA LEU A 531 -31.06 3.77 -22.76
C LEU A 531 -30.20 2.55 -22.39
N THR A 532 -30.81 1.38 -22.26
CA THR A 532 -30.17 0.13 -21.83
C THR A 532 -29.85 -0.85 -22.97
N GLN A 533 -30.10 -0.45 -24.22
CA GLN A 533 -29.74 -1.21 -25.43
C GLN A 533 -30.40 -2.59 -25.51
N ILE A 534 -31.70 -2.66 -25.20
CA ILE A 534 -32.42 -3.94 -25.13
C ILE A 534 -33.11 -4.24 -26.46
N SER A 535 -32.86 -5.44 -26.99
CA SER A 535 -33.56 -5.99 -28.15
C SER A 535 -34.99 -6.38 -27.79
N HIS A 536 -35.95 -5.91 -28.59
CA HIS A 536 -37.37 -6.25 -28.50
C HIS A 536 -38.05 -6.23 -29.87
N SER A 537 -39.28 -6.74 -29.95
CA SER A 537 -40.04 -6.90 -31.19
C SER A 537 -40.26 -5.61 -32.01
N GLY A 538 -40.02 -4.44 -31.41
CA GLY A 538 -40.14 -3.14 -32.07
C GLY A 538 -38.85 -2.62 -32.70
N ASN A 539 -37.70 -3.20 -32.36
CA ASN A 539 -36.39 -2.79 -32.91
C ASN A 539 -35.59 -3.97 -33.51
N THR A 540 -35.95 -5.22 -33.20
CA THR A 540 -35.26 -6.41 -33.67
C THR A 540 -36.26 -7.47 -34.14
N PRO A 541 -36.23 -7.90 -35.42
CA PRO A 541 -37.07 -8.97 -35.92
C PRO A 541 -36.89 -10.28 -35.14
N GLY A 542 -38.00 -10.92 -34.75
CA GLY A 542 -37.98 -12.19 -34.01
C GLY A 542 -37.66 -12.08 -32.51
N ALA A 543 -37.40 -10.87 -31.99
CA ALA A 543 -37.18 -10.66 -30.56
C ALA A 543 -38.48 -10.69 -29.74
N ARG A 544 -38.33 -10.80 -28.43
CA ARG A 544 -39.45 -10.82 -27.48
C ARG A 544 -40.20 -9.48 -27.45
N PRO A 545 -41.46 -9.44 -26.99
CA PRO A 545 -42.16 -8.18 -26.74
C PRO A 545 -41.38 -7.24 -25.81
N MET A 546 -41.51 -5.93 -26.04
CA MET A 546 -40.87 -4.92 -25.20
C MET A 546 -41.30 -5.09 -23.75
N ARG A 547 -40.33 -5.04 -22.84
CA ARG A 547 -40.59 -5.12 -21.39
C ARG A 547 -41.06 -3.75 -20.90
N ASP A 548 -42.22 -3.73 -20.25
CA ASP A 548 -42.91 -2.51 -19.79
C ASP A 548 -42.84 -2.30 -18.26
N GLN A 549 -42.07 -3.15 -17.56
CA GLN A 549 -41.93 -3.11 -16.11
C GLN A 549 -40.46 -3.17 -15.70
N VAL A 550 -40.17 -2.62 -14.52
CA VAL A 550 -38.85 -2.65 -13.89
C VAL A 550 -39.01 -3.13 -12.45
N GLN A 551 -38.12 -4.04 -12.05
CA GLN A 551 -38.00 -4.50 -10.69
C GLN A 551 -36.75 -3.95 -10.03
N ALA A 552 -36.90 -3.48 -8.80
CA ALA A 552 -35.80 -3.03 -7.97
C ALA A 552 -35.21 -4.19 -7.16
N PHE A 553 -33.90 -4.21 -7.03
CA PHE A 553 -33.13 -5.18 -6.26
C PHE A 553 -32.23 -4.46 -5.29
N LYS A 554 -32.23 -4.88 -4.03
CA LYS A 554 -31.33 -4.35 -2.99
C LYS A 554 -30.22 -5.36 -2.71
N LEU A 555 -28.97 -4.91 -2.72
CA LEU A 555 -27.84 -5.75 -2.35
C LEU A 555 -27.84 -6.10 -0.85
N SER A 556 -27.63 -7.38 -0.53
CA SER A 556 -27.51 -7.85 0.85
C SER A 556 -26.10 -7.72 1.44
N GLU A 557 -25.08 -7.58 0.60
CA GLU A 557 -23.66 -7.48 0.95
C GLU A 557 -22.87 -6.76 -0.17
N ASP A 558 -21.60 -6.43 0.09
CA ASP A 558 -20.70 -5.86 -0.92
C ASP A 558 -20.38 -6.90 -2.00
N ILE A 559 -20.42 -6.50 -3.28
CA ILE A 559 -20.08 -7.37 -4.41
C ILE A 559 -19.14 -6.67 -5.38
N CYS A 560 -18.41 -7.45 -6.19
CA CYS A 560 -17.75 -6.92 -7.35
C CYS A 560 -18.71 -6.89 -8.54
N ALA A 561 -18.74 -5.77 -9.27
CA ALA A 561 -19.52 -5.64 -10.49
C ALA A 561 -18.68 -4.93 -11.56
N GLY A 562 -18.96 -5.21 -12.82
CA GLY A 562 -18.49 -4.37 -13.93
C GLY A 562 -19.45 -3.21 -14.07
N THR A 563 -18.97 -1.97 -14.09
CA THR A 563 -19.80 -0.81 -14.41
C THR A 563 -19.39 -0.25 -15.77
N GLY A 564 -20.38 0.16 -16.55
CA GLY A 564 -20.18 0.78 -17.84
C GLY A 564 -21.35 1.71 -18.18
N LYS A 565 -21.24 2.37 -19.33
CA LYS A 565 -22.34 3.14 -19.90
C LYS A 565 -22.68 2.53 -21.24
N ALA A 566 -23.95 2.21 -21.46
CA ALA A 566 -24.41 1.66 -22.72
C ALA A 566 -24.15 2.70 -23.83
N LEU A 567 -23.35 2.36 -24.83
CA LEU A 567 -23.12 3.25 -25.97
C LEU A 567 -24.31 3.18 -26.93
N ALA A 568 -24.45 4.23 -27.74
CA ALA A 568 -25.48 4.27 -28.77
C ALA A 568 -25.27 3.13 -29.78
N ASN A 569 -26.35 2.46 -30.16
CA ASN A 569 -26.36 1.46 -31.22
C ASN A 569 -27.47 1.79 -32.21
N THR A 570 -27.14 1.79 -33.50
CA THR A 570 -28.07 2.10 -34.58
C THR A 570 -29.27 1.15 -34.65
N LEU A 571 -29.16 -0.06 -34.09
CA LEU A 571 -30.22 -1.06 -34.05
C LEU A 571 -31.09 -0.99 -32.79
N LEU A 572 -30.53 -0.58 -31.64
CA LEU A 572 -31.20 -0.76 -30.33
C LEU A 572 -31.57 0.55 -29.62
N GLY A 573 -30.95 1.68 -29.98
CA GLY A 573 -31.33 3.00 -29.48
C GLY A 573 -30.13 3.89 -29.12
N ALA A 574 -30.43 5.09 -28.62
CA ALA A 574 -29.43 6.13 -28.33
C ALA A 574 -28.45 5.80 -27.17
N GLY A 575 -28.71 4.76 -26.38
CA GLY A 575 -27.87 4.38 -25.25
C GLY A 575 -27.85 5.46 -24.17
N GLY A 576 -26.79 5.48 -23.38
CA GLY A 576 -26.54 6.47 -22.34
C GLY A 576 -26.98 6.05 -20.93
N GLY A 577 -27.61 4.89 -20.77
CA GLY A 577 -27.92 4.31 -19.47
C GLY A 577 -26.68 3.73 -18.79
N ASN A 578 -26.59 3.88 -17.46
CA ASN A 578 -25.57 3.21 -16.66
C ASN A 578 -25.91 1.72 -16.58
N GLN A 579 -24.90 0.87 -16.78
CA GLN A 579 -25.01 -0.58 -16.76
C GLN A 579 -24.09 -1.16 -15.69
N TYR A 580 -24.64 -2.11 -14.92
CA TYR A 580 -23.91 -2.90 -13.94
C TYR A 580 -24.04 -4.36 -14.31
N PHE A 581 -22.89 -4.99 -14.59
CA PHE A 581 -22.77 -6.42 -14.81
C PHE A 581 -22.42 -7.13 -13.50
N ILE A 582 -23.24 -8.09 -13.10
CA ILE A 582 -23.08 -8.88 -11.88
C ILE A 582 -22.90 -10.34 -12.28
N ASP A 583 -21.76 -10.93 -11.91
CA ASP A 583 -21.47 -12.34 -12.16
C ASP A 583 -22.50 -13.26 -11.48
N ASP A 584 -22.74 -14.43 -12.07
CA ASP A 584 -23.72 -15.41 -11.58
C ASP A 584 -23.49 -15.81 -10.12
N SER A 585 -22.23 -15.83 -9.66
CA SER A 585 -21.88 -16.13 -8.27
C SER A 585 -22.43 -15.12 -7.26
N ASP A 586 -22.72 -13.89 -7.70
CA ASP A 586 -23.16 -12.79 -6.83
C ASP A 586 -24.65 -12.43 -7.05
N ILE A 587 -25.35 -12.99 -8.04
CA ILE A 587 -26.79 -12.73 -8.28
C ILE A 587 -27.66 -13.07 -7.06
N SER A 588 -27.33 -14.12 -6.30
CA SER A 588 -28.09 -14.54 -5.11
C SER A 588 -28.13 -13.48 -4.00
N LYS A 589 -27.24 -12.48 -4.07
CA LYS A 589 -27.09 -11.37 -3.14
C LYS A 589 -27.99 -10.18 -3.49
N LEU A 590 -28.65 -10.21 -4.64
CA LEU A 590 -29.68 -9.25 -5.03
C LEU A 590 -31.03 -9.72 -4.50
N LYS A 591 -31.61 -8.95 -3.57
CA LYS A 591 -32.93 -9.22 -3.02
C LYS A 591 -33.97 -8.36 -3.73
N ALA A 592 -34.84 -9.00 -4.48
CA ALA A 592 -35.94 -8.36 -5.18
C ALA A 592 -36.85 -7.63 -4.18
N ASN A 593 -37.23 -6.40 -4.52
CA ASN A 593 -38.33 -5.72 -3.85
C ASN A 593 -39.66 -6.29 -4.37
N ALA A 594 -40.65 -6.40 -3.48
CA ALA A 594 -41.99 -6.86 -3.82
C ALA A 594 -42.73 -5.90 -4.77
N LYS A 595 -42.36 -4.61 -4.78
CA LYS A 595 -43.00 -3.60 -5.62
C LYS A 595 -42.32 -3.50 -6.99
N MET A 596 -43.09 -3.72 -8.05
CA MET A 596 -42.68 -3.45 -9.43
C MET A 596 -43.12 -2.07 -9.89
N PHE A 597 -42.31 -1.43 -10.73
CA PHE A 597 -42.64 -0.17 -11.38
C PHE A 597 -43.09 -0.48 -12.81
N LYS A 598 -44.33 -0.11 -13.15
CA LYS A 598 -44.87 -0.26 -14.49
C LYS A 598 -44.79 1.07 -15.21
N PHE A 599 -44.19 1.07 -16.40
CA PHE A 599 -44.27 2.21 -17.28
C PHE A 599 -45.65 2.23 -17.96
N PRO A 600 -46.29 3.40 -18.13
CA PRO A 600 -47.44 3.51 -19.01
C PRO A 600 -47.07 2.95 -20.40
N ARG A 601 -47.94 2.11 -20.95
CA ARG A 601 -47.77 1.62 -22.32
C ARG A 601 -47.96 2.81 -23.27
N PRO A 602 -47.14 2.93 -24.34
CA PRO A 602 -47.36 3.94 -25.36
C PRO A 602 -48.73 3.81 -26.00
#